data_AF-A0A3Q2QMR5-F1
#
_entry.id   AF-A0A3Q2QMR5-F1
#
_cell.length_a   1.000
_cell.length_b   1.000
_cell.length_c   1.000
_cell.angle_alpha   90.00
_cell.angle_beta   90.00
_cell.angle_gamma   90.00
#
_symmetry.space_group_name_H-M   'P 1'
#
loop_
_entity.id
_entity.type
_entity.pdbx_description
1 polymer ?
#
loop_
_entity_poly.entity_id
_entity_poly.type
_entity_poly.pdbx_seq_one_letter_code
_entity_poly.pdbx_strand_id
1 'polypeptide(L)'
;MVPCQTHVLLKWQEHFNSSWAAEDSTQTSRRRGAAALYDKLLYNKEVVTLAQPVQELAGPRLPDFECESSTSAEKEEYLSALLRSQRWLAHRMLTRTSYTLGLHQRLVVLQRIYYALHSKYHDKFRLQLSSQSADSGAESGPPELASEPRLPGGVSKLKSGTDVLIEMGVRTGLSLLFSLLQQNWRYAASAHPESVLCNDVLATASSVLASLPPLSLANESKIPSVGLDCLGQVADFLKKTSASSASSGADPTGRRLALELLLGLAMQRGSLKFLLEWVEVALAASMPSSTSILSSSSSSSLSSQRSPGVGFELIQQTLLQMRQYSGFRGDPTNTQVLTKDADGLCRLSQAALCLFEEVCNLASNCLCSCSMDVAAPGAESDAVMVYVWGSNSSHQLAEGTLEKILLPKLTQGFSDAQM
;
A
#
# COMPACT_ATOMS: atom_id res chain seq x y z
N MET A 1 12.35 7.14 9.72
CA MET A 1 12.38 6.08 10.76
C MET A 1 13.79 5.99 11.28
N VAL A 2 14.02 6.32 12.55
CA VAL A 2 15.36 6.19 13.17
C VAL A 2 15.67 4.69 13.26
N PRO A 3 16.87 4.23 12.84
CA PRO A 3 17.24 2.84 12.99
C PRO A 3 17.24 2.48 14.48
N CYS A 4 16.31 1.64 14.90
CA CYS A 4 16.46 0.94 16.17
C CYS A 4 17.69 0.05 16.00
N GLN A 5 18.81 0.41 16.64
CA GLN A 5 19.96 -0.47 16.74
C GLN A 5 19.52 -1.71 17.53
N THR A 6 19.08 -2.74 16.81
CA THR A 6 18.77 -4.03 17.41
C THR A 6 20.08 -4.66 17.84
N HIS A 7 20.31 -4.77 19.15
CA HIS A 7 21.52 -5.33 19.77
C HIS A 7 21.62 -6.86 19.63
N VAL A 8 21.14 -7.40 18.51
CA VAL A 8 20.99 -8.82 18.23
C VAL A 8 21.58 -9.10 16.86
N LEU A 9 22.50 -10.06 16.82
CA LEU A 9 22.99 -10.63 15.57
C LEU A 9 22.10 -11.80 15.16
N LEU A 10 21.52 -11.72 13.96
CA LEU A 10 20.62 -12.72 13.41
C LEU A 10 21.40 -13.62 12.45
N LYS A 11 21.41 -14.93 12.72
CA LYS A 11 22.00 -15.95 11.86
C LYS A 11 21.02 -17.11 11.71
N TRP A 12 20.14 -17.01 10.73
CA TRP A 12 19.13 -18.02 10.46
C TRP A 12 19.76 -19.33 9.98
N GLN A 13 19.30 -20.44 10.55
CA GLN A 13 19.76 -21.77 10.20
C GLN A 13 18.71 -22.45 9.32
N GLU A 14 19.10 -22.78 8.09
CA GLU A 14 18.17 -23.25 7.05
C GLU A 14 17.46 -24.56 7.42
N HIS A 15 18.10 -25.44 8.18
CA HIS A 15 17.52 -26.72 8.60
C HIS A 15 16.31 -26.56 9.56
N PHE A 16 16.14 -25.40 10.19
CA PHE A 16 14.94 -25.11 10.99
C PHE A 16 13.81 -24.48 10.17
N ASN A 17 13.99 -24.18 8.88
CA ASN A 17 12.98 -23.49 8.06
C ASN A 17 11.66 -24.28 7.96
N SER A 18 11.72 -25.62 7.87
CA SER A 18 10.51 -26.45 7.83
C SER A 18 9.72 -26.39 9.15
N SER A 19 10.44 -26.40 10.28
CA SER A 19 9.85 -26.28 11.62
C SER A 19 9.24 -24.89 11.83
N TRP A 20 9.96 -23.82 11.52
CA TRP A 20 9.48 -22.44 11.66
C TRP A 20 8.33 -22.10 10.71
N ALA A 21 8.27 -22.73 9.53
CA ALA A 21 7.16 -22.56 8.60
C ALA A 21 5.89 -23.36 8.98
N ALA A 22 6.00 -24.27 9.95
CA ALA A 22 4.88 -25.04 10.50
C ALA A 22 4.43 -24.53 11.89
N GLU A 23 5.12 -23.52 12.44
CA GLU A 23 4.75 -22.91 13.71
C GLU A 23 3.39 -22.21 13.64
N ASP A 24 2.62 -22.35 14.71
CA ASP A 24 1.28 -21.76 14.79
C ASP A 24 1.35 -20.24 14.96
N SER A 25 0.70 -19.53 14.03
CA SER A 25 0.59 -18.07 14.05
C SER A 25 -0.01 -17.52 15.34
N THR A 26 -0.84 -18.29 16.05
CA THR A 26 -1.46 -17.88 17.32
C THR A 26 -0.45 -17.72 18.47
N GLN A 27 0.67 -18.44 18.43
CA GLN A 27 1.72 -18.33 19.45
C GLN A 27 2.49 -17.02 19.34
N THR A 28 2.63 -16.49 18.13
CA THR A 28 3.28 -15.20 17.87
C THR A 28 2.43 -14.02 18.33
N SER A 29 1.11 -14.19 18.50
CA SER A 29 0.21 -13.12 18.91
C SER A 29 0.20 -12.88 20.42
N ARG A 30 0.44 -13.94 21.21
CA ARG A 30 0.48 -13.89 22.68
C ARG A 30 1.88 -13.54 23.19
N ARG A 31 1.96 -12.70 24.24
CA ARG A 31 3.24 -12.31 24.87
C ARG A 31 4.09 -13.50 25.32
N ARG A 32 3.48 -14.47 26.02
CA ARG A 32 4.19 -15.68 26.51
C ARG A 32 4.65 -16.58 25.37
N GLY A 33 3.82 -16.77 24.34
CA GLY A 33 4.16 -17.56 23.16
C GLY A 33 5.33 -16.93 22.38
N ALA A 34 5.31 -15.61 22.16
CA ALA A 34 6.40 -14.90 21.51
C ALA A 34 7.71 -14.97 22.31
N ALA A 35 7.66 -14.90 23.65
CA ALA A 35 8.84 -15.07 24.50
C ALA A 35 9.41 -16.50 24.40
N ALA A 36 8.57 -17.53 24.46
CA ALA A 36 9.02 -18.92 24.30
C ALA A 36 9.63 -19.20 22.92
N LEU A 37 9.07 -18.63 21.85
CA LEU A 37 9.65 -18.72 20.51
C LEU A 37 10.97 -17.96 20.41
N TYR A 38 11.10 -16.83 21.09
CA TYR A 38 12.37 -16.10 21.16
C TYR A 38 13.44 -16.89 21.93
N ASP A 39 13.06 -17.57 23.01
CA ASP A 39 13.96 -18.46 23.75
C ASP A 39 14.39 -19.67 22.88
N LYS A 40 13.49 -20.19 22.04
CA LYS A 40 13.81 -21.21 21.03
C LYS A 40 14.86 -20.68 20.03
N LEU A 41 14.79 -19.42 19.62
CA LEU A 41 15.80 -18.80 18.75
C LEU A 41 17.17 -18.67 19.43
N LEU A 42 17.19 -18.30 20.72
CA LEU A 42 18.41 -18.24 21.52
C LEU A 42 19.01 -19.64 21.70
N TYR A 43 18.19 -20.64 22.02
CA TYR A 43 18.60 -22.03 22.15
C TYR A 43 19.20 -22.58 20.85
N ASN A 44 18.55 -22.28 19.73
CA ASN A 44 19.03 -22.67 18.42
C ASN A 44 20.26 -21.88 17.97
N LYS A 45 20.74 -20.87 18.72
CA LYS A 45 21.83 -19.96 18.34
C LYS A 45 21.56 -19.20 17.02
N GLU A 46 20.29 -18.98 16.70
CA GLU A 46 19.88 -18.16 15.55
C GLU A 46 19.88 -16.66 15.90
N VAL A 47 19.83 -16.35 17.20
CA VAL A 47 19.85 -15.02 17.79
C VAL A 47 21.02 -14.98 18.79
N VAL A 48 21.94 -14.04 18.61
CA VAL A 48 23.03 -13.78 19.58
C VAL A 48 22.88 -12.37 20.12
N THR A 49 22.66 -12.26 21.43
CA THR A 49 22.63 -10.96 22.12
C THR A 49 24.04 -10.41 22.25
N LEU A 50 24.28 -9.23 21.70
CA LEU A 50 25.55 -8.52 21.86
C LEU A 50 25.62 -7.92 23.28
N ALA A 51 26.77 -8.09 23.94
CA ALA A 51 26.99 -7.50 25.26
C ALA A 51 26.82 -5.97 25.18
N GLN A 52 25.99 -5.41 26.06
CA GLN A 52 25.85 -3.96 26.15
C GLN A 52 27.16 -3.39 26.72
N PRO A 53 27.72 -2.32 26.11
CA PRO A 53 28.80 -1.60 26.77
C PRO A 53 28.29 -1.08 28.13
N VAL A 54 29.06 -1.33 29.19
CA VAL A 54 28.83 -0.75 30.51
C VAL A 54 29.09 0.75 30.38
N GLN A 55 28.06 1.51 30.02
CA GLN A 55 28.12 2.96 29.91
C GLN A 55 27.49 3.57 31.15
N GLU A 56 28.38 4.13 31.98
CA GLU A 56 28.08 4.96 33.15
C GLU A 56 27.04 6.03 32.78
N LEU A 57 26.04 6.22 33.64
CA LEU A 57 25.07 7.32 33.52
C LEU A 57 25.72 8.65 33.95
N ALA A 58 26.88 8.99 33.39
CA ALA A 58 27.49 10.28 33.63
C ALA A 58 26.71 11.35 32.84
N GLY A 59 26.01 12.23 33.56
CA GLY A 59 25.41 13.43 32.98
C GLY A 59 26.48 14.41 32.47
N PRO A 60 26.09 15.46 31.73
CA PRO A 60 27.01 16.53 31.39
C PRO A 60 27.59 17.11 32.69
N ARG A 61 28.90 17.33 32.73
CA ARG A 61 29.54 18.01 33.87
C ARG A 61 29.11 19.47 33.84
N LEU A 62 28.18 19.82 34.72
CA LEU A 62 27.77 21.20 34.94
C LEU A 62 28.85 21.90 35.77
N PRO A 63 29.08 23.22 35.58
CA PRO A 63 29.97 23.98 36.44
C PRO A 63 29.48 23.91 37.90
N ASP A 64 30.43 23.85 38.83
CA ASP A 64 30.13 24.04 40.25
C ASP A 64 29.63 25.49 40.46
N PHE A 65 29.04 25.77 41.62
CA PHE A 65 28.51 27.11 41.92
C PHE A 65 29.65 28.15 41.93
N GLU A 66 29.74 28.94 40.86
CA GLU A 66 30.67 30.06 40.74
C GLU A 66 29.97 31.38 41.10
N CYS A 67 30.70 32.30 41.74
CA CYS A 67 30.17 33.60 42.18
C CYS A 67 29.90 34.57 41.01
N GLU A 68 30.54 34.34 39.85
CA GLU A 68 30.35 35.14 38.64
C GLU A 68 29.21 34.61 37.78
N SER A 69 28.34 35.50 37.28
CA SER A 69 27.21 35.10 36.46
C SER A 69 27.68 34.70 35.05
N SER A 70 27.45 33.44 34.66
CA SER A 70 27.72 32.96 33.31
C SER A 70 27.01 33.78 32.23
N THR A 71 27.66 33.91 31.07
CA THR A 71 27.13 34.67 29.93
C THR A 71 25.87 34.00 29.37
N SER A 72 25.00 34.76 28.69
CA SER A 72 23.76 34.22 28.12
C SER A 72 24.00 33.05 27.15
N ALA A 73 25.11 33.11 26.39
CA ALA A 73 25.48 32.07 25.43
C ALA A 73 25.89 30.76 26.12
N GLU A 74 26.67 30.83 27.19
CA GLU A 74 27.07 29.65 27.98
C GLU A 74 25.85 28.99 28.64
N LYS A 75 24.90 29.78 29.14
CA LYS A 75 23.64 29.27 29.71
C LYS A 75 22.81 28.49 28.68
N GLU A 76 22.72 28.99 27.45
CA GLU A 76 22.04 28.29 26.36
C GLU A 76 22.76 26.98 25.99
N GLU A 77 24.09 26.98 25.98
CA GLU A 77 24.89 25.78 25.72
C GLU A 77 24.67 24.72 26.80
N TYR A 78 24.72 25.10 28.09
CA TYR A 78 24.42 24.19 29.21
C TYR A 78 22.99 23.65 29.15
N LEU A 79 22.02 24.50 28.86
CA LEU A 79 20.62 24.09 28.69
C LEU A 79 20.46 23.10 27.53
N SER A 80 21.13 23.34 26.41
CA SER A 80 21.13 22.43 25.26
C SER A 80 21.78 21.07 25.59
N ALA A 81 22.87 21.08 26.36
CA ALA A 81 23.56 19.87 26.81
C ALA A 81 22.69 19.07 27.78
N LEU A 82 22.00 19.75 28.70
CA LEU A 82 21.08 19.12 29.65
C LEU A 82 19.88 18.48 28.93
N LEU A 83 19.23 19.21 28.02
CA LEU A 83 18.10 18.69 27.24
C LEU A 83 18.52 17.49 26.37
N ARG A 84 19.70 17.56 25.74
CA ARG A 84 20.24 16.45 24.95
C ARG A 84 20.50 15.22 25.83
N SER A 85 21.07 15.41 27.01
CA SER A 85 21.29 14.35 27.99
C SER A 85 19.97 13.73 28.47
N GLN A 86 18.98 14.55 28.84
CA GLN A 86 17.66 14.08 29.26
C GLN A 86 16.95 13.29 28.15
N ARG A 87 16.99 13.78 26.90
CA ARG A 87 16.41 13.09 25.75
C ARG A 87 17.10 11.75 25.50
N TRP A 88 18.43 11.70 25.60
CA TRP A 88 19.19 10.47 25.45
C TRP A 88 18.84 9.45 26.54
N LEU A 89 18.76 9.91 27.80
CA LEU A 89 18.34 9.09 28.94
C LEU A 89 16.92 8.56 28.73
N ALA A 90 15.97 9.41 28.31
CA ALA A 90 14.60 9.02 28.05
C ALA A 90 14.52 7.93 26.96
N HIS A 91 15.20 8.12 25.82
CA HIS A 91 15.27 7.10 24.78
C HIS A 91 15.88 5.79 25.29
N ARG A 92 16.94 5.83 26.10
CA ARG A 92 17.57 4.64 26.69
C ARG A 92 16.67 3.93 27.69
N MET A 93 15.90 4.65 28.50
CA MET A 93 14.95 4.06 29.43
C MET A 93 13.79 3.41 28.68
N LEU A 94 13.28 4.06 27.63
CA LEU A 94 12.21 3.53 26.78
C LEU A 94 12.62 2.22 26.09
N THR A 95 13.87 2.12 25.61
CA THR A 95 14.38 0.87 25.01
C THR A 95 14.62 -0.25 26.01
N ARG A 96 14.75 0.08 27.30
CA ARG A 96 14.89 -0.89 28.40
C ARG A 96 13.56 -1.28 29.07
N THR A 97 12.43 -0.71 28.64
CA THR A 97 11.12 -1.14 29.15
C THR A 97 10.80 -2.58 28.74
N SER A 98 10.09 -3.30 29.60
CA SER A 98 9.63 -4.67 29.33
C SER A 98 8.71 -4.75 28.10
N TYR A 99 7.97 -3.67 27.82
CA TYR A 99 7.16 -3.55 26.61
C TYR A 99 8.02 -3.53 25.35
N THR A 100 9.00 -2.62 25.26
CA THR A 100 9.88 -2.53 24.08
C THR A 100 10.68 -3.81 23.87
N LEU A 101 11.14 -4.43 24.96
CA LEU A 101 11.85 -5.71 24.89
C LEU A 101 10.95 -6.83 24.36
N GLY A 102 9.72 -6.95 24.87
CA GLY A 102 8.76 -7.94 24.37
C GLY A 102 8.35 -7.71 22.92
N LEU A 103 8.19 -6.45 22.50
CA LEU A 103 7.90 -6.08 21.13
C LEU A 103 9.07 -6.45 20.20
N HIS A 104 10.30 -6.19 20.63
CA HIS A 104 11.49 -6.57 19.88
C HIS A 104 11.58 -8.09 19.70
N GLN A 105 11.37 -8.86 20.76
CA GLN A 105 11.33 -10.33 20.69
C GLN A 105 10.30 -10.81 19.67
N ARG A 106 9.09 -10.25 19.71
CA ARG A 106 8.00 -10.58 18.78
C ARG A 106 8.35 -10.26 17.33
N LEU A 107 8.96 -9.10 17.07
CA LEU A 107 9.42 -8.72 15.72
C LEU A 107 10.48 -9.69 15.19
N VAL A 108 11.45 -10.09 16.01
CA VAL A 108 12.51 -11.03 15.60
C VAL A 108 11.93 -12.41 15.28
N VAL A 109 10.97 -12.90 16.08
CA VAL A 109 10.25 -14.16 15.82
C VAL A 109 9.45 -14.09 14.53
N LEU A 110 8.71 -13.00 14.30
CA LEU A 110 7.96 -12.80 13.04
C LEU A 110 8.90 -12.73 11.84
N GLN A 111 10.05 -12.06 11.97
CA GLN A 111 11.08 -12.00 10.93
C GLN A 111 11.61 -13.40 10.60
N ARG A 112 11.84 -14.27 11.60
CA ARG A 112 12.26 -15.67 11.39
C ARG A 112 11.20 -16.47 10.63
N ILE A 113 9.94 -16.39 11.07
CA ILE A 113 8.83 -17.15 10.48
C ILE A 113 8.61 -16.69 9.03
N TYR A 114 8.64 -15.39 8.79
CA TYR A 114 8.57 -14.84 7.44
C TYR A 114 9.71 -15.38 6.56
N TYR A 115 10.95 -15.39 7.06
CA TYR A 115 12.09 -15.95 6.33
C TYR A 115 11.89 -17.45 6.02
N ALA A 116 11.40 -18.23 6.98
CA ALA A 116 11.09 -19.65 6.80
C ALA A 116 10.02 -19.91 5.74
N LEU A 117 8.93 -19.14 5.78
CA LEU A 117 7.84 -19.21 4.79
C LEU A 117 8.33 -18.80 3.40
N HIS A 118 9.13 -17.73 3.33
CA HIS A 118 9.74 -17.28 2.08
C HIS A 118 10.63 -18.37 1.47
N SER A 119 11.52 -18.97 2.26
CA SER A 119 12.36 -20.08 1.79
C SER A 119 11.54 -21.31 1.35
N LYS A 120 10.46 -21.65 2.09
CA LYS A 120 9.62 -22.82 1.77
C LYS A 120 8.84 -22.67 0.45
N TYR A 121 8.28 -21.50 0.20
CA TYR A 121 7.35 -21.27 -0.93
C TYR A 121 7.95 -20.51 -2.11
N HIS A 122 8.94 -19.65 -1.88
CA HIS A 122 9.49 -18.76 -2.92
C HIS A 122 10.91 -19.13 -3.38
N ASP A 123 11.78 -19.69 -2.54
CA ASP A 123 13.13 -20.10 -2.98
C ASP A 123 13.09 -21.32 -3.93
N LYS A 124 12.14 -22.23 -3.73
CA LYS A 124 11.95 -23.38 -4.64
C LYS A 124 11.65 -22.92 -6.08
N PHE A 125 10.98 -21.78 -6.25
CA PHE A 125 10.73 -21.17 -7.56
C PHE A 125 12.00 -20.58 -8.20
N ARG A 126 12.96 -20.09 -7.40
CA ARG A 126 14.26 -19.61 -7.91
C ARG A 126 15.20 -20.76 -8.27
N LEU A 127 15.28 -21.79 -7.43
CA LEU A 127 16.14 -22.94 -7.68
C LEU A 127 15.64 -23.79 -8.85
N GLN A 128 14.33 -23.95 -9.05
CA GLN A 128 13.78 -24.62 -10.24
C GLN A 128 14.00 -23.83 -11.54
N LEU A 129 14.07 -22.49 -11.48
CA LEU A 129 14.47 -21.67 -12.63
C LEU A 129 15.97 -21.78 -12.93
N SER A 130 16.80 -21.99 -11.90
CA SER A 130 18.25 -22.13 -12.03
C SER A 130 18.70 -23.54 -12.41
N SER A 131 17.94 -24.58 -12.07
CA SER A 131 18.30 -25.97 -12.37
C SER A 131 17.95 -26.39 -13.81
N GLN A 132 17.22 -25.56 -14.56
CA GLN A 132 16.95 -25.79 -15.99
C GLN A 132 17.99 -25.14 -16.91
N SER A 133 18.97 -24.41 -16.37
CA SER A 133 20.00 -23.69 -17.16
C SER A 133 21.42 -24.24 -17.02
N ALA A 134 21.61 -25.43 -16.45
CA ALA A 134 22.93 -26.05 -16.32
C ALA A 134 22.83 -27.57 -16.49
N ASP A 135 22.55 -28.02 -17.71
CA ASP A 135 22.85 -29.40 -18.12
C ASP A 135 23.66 -29.36 -19.41
N SER A 136 24.96 -29.04 -19.25
CA SER A 136 26.01 -29.38 -20.22
C SER A 136 27.40 -29.26 -19.58
N GLY A 137 28.06 -30.41 -19.38
CA GLY A 137 29.51 -30.54 -19.53
C GLY A 137 30.43 -30.20 -18.34
N ALA A 138 30.69 -31.23 -17.52
CA ALA A 138 32.02 -31.74 -17.10
C ALA A 138 33.17 -30.81 -16.62
N GLU A 139 33.78 -31.25 -15.50
CA GLU A 139 35.19 -31.14 -15.04
C GLU A 139 35.57 -30.07 -13.96
N SER A 140 35.57 -30.55 -12.71
CA SER A 140 36.58 -30.42 -11.62
C SER A 140 37.51 -29.19 -11.47
N GLY A 141 37.45 -28.53 -10.29
CA GLY A 141 38.54 -27.71 -9.70
C GLY A 141 38.10 -26.78 -8.53
N PRO A 142 38.81 -26.67 -7.38
CA PRO A 142 38.31 -26.11 -6.09
C PRO A 142 38.58 -24.58 -5.88
N PRO A 143 38.10 -23.95 -4.78
CA PRO A 143 37.61 -22.57 -4.75
C PRO A 143 38.64 -21.52 -4.32
N GLU A 144 38.47 -20.27 -4.77
CA GLU A 144 39.23 -19.12 -4.25
C GLU A 144 38.32 -17.92 -3.95
N LEU A 145 38.48 -17.40 -2.73
CA LEU A 145 37.82 -16.25 -2.15
C LEU A 145 38.50 -14.97 -2.64
N ALA A 146 37.74 -13.99 -3.14
CA ALA A 146 38.13 -12.59 -3.06
C ALA A 146 36.93 -11.64 -3.18
N SER A 147 36.84 -10.78 -2.17
CA SER A 147 35.93 -9.68 -1.90
C SER A 147 35.91 -8.60 -2.99
N GLU A 148 34.74 -8.00 -3.27
CA GLU A 148 34.57 -6.54 -3.11
C GLU A 148 33.10 -6.11 -3.08
N PRO A 149 32.74 -5.06 -2.31
CA PRO A 149 31.36 -4.60 -2.11
C PRO A 149 31.01 -3.43 -3.04
N ARG A 150 29.86 -3.49 -3.73
CA ARG A 150 29.24 -2.30 -4.35
C ARG A 150 27.73 -2.28 -4.14
N LEU A 151 27.25 -1.29 -3.40
CA LEU A 151 25.88 -0.76 -3.46
C LEU A 151 25.85 0.38 -4.51
N PRO A 152 24.69 0.98 -4.83
CA PRO A 152 23.43 0.41 -5.30
C PRO A 152 22.99 1.08 -6.63
N GLY A 153 22.52 0.32 -7.62
CA GLY A 153 21.97 0.93 -8.83
C GLY A 153 21.65 -0.07 -9.92
N GLY A 154 20.35 -0.21 -10.21
CA GLY A 154 19.82 -0.77 -11.46
C GLY A 154 20.33 -2.16 -11.84
N VAL A 155 19.81 -3.21 -11.22
CA VAL A 155 19.91 -4.56 -11.80
C VAL A 155 19.00 -4.60 -13.04
N SER A 156 19.55 -4.21 -14.19
CA SER A 156 19.03 -4.65 -15.47
C SER A 156 19.19 -6.17 -15.51
N LYS A 157 18.10 -6.90 -15.24
CA LYS A 157 18.00 -8.27 -15.74
C LYS A 157 18.32 -8.21 -17.23
N LEU A 158 19.40 -8.86 -17.64
CA LEU A 158 19.77 -8.99 -19.05
C LEU A 158 18.56 -9.62 -19.76
N LYS A 159 17.79 -8.80 -20.48
CA LYS A 159 16.58 -9.24 -21.18
C LYS A 159 16.99 -10.28 -22.22
N SER A 160 16.33 -11.44 -22.24
CA SER A 160 16.60 -12.47 -23.23
C SER A 160 16.35 -11.91 -24.64
N GLY A 161 17.06 -12.40 -25.66
CA GLY A 161 16.84 -11.95 -27.05
C GLY A 161 15.38 -12.10 -27.50
N THR A 162 14.67 -13.12 -27.00
CA THR A 162 13.24 -13.32 -27.21
C THR A 162 12.39 -12.23 -26.54
N ASP A 163 12.77 -11.78 -25.35
CA ASP A 163 12.06 -10.72 -24.62
C ASP A 163 12.17 -9.38 -25.36
N VAL A 164 13.35 -9.10 -25.93
CA VAL A 164 13.60 -7.90 -26.74
C VAL A 164 12.73 -7.91 -28.01
N LEU A 165 12.61 -9.06 -28.67
CA LEU A 165 11.74 -9.20 -29.86
C LEU A 165 10.26 -9.02 -29.52
N ILE A 166 9.79 -9.61 -28.41
CA ILE A 166 8.41 -9.43 -27.95
C ILE A 166 8.16 -7.95 -27.60
N GLU A 167 9.08 -7.32 -26.87
CA GLU A 167 8.98 -5.91 -26.51
C GLU A 167 8.94 -5.01 -27.73
N MET A 168 9.80 -5.25 -28.72
CA MET A 168 9.83 -4.50 -29.97
C MET A 168 8.55 -4.70 -30.79
N GLY A 169 8.07 -5.94 -30.92
CA GLY A 169 6.82 -6.25 -31.63
C GLY A 169 5.59 -5.60 -30.98
N VAL A 170 5.48 -5.68 -29.66
CA VAL A 170 4.37 -5.06 -28.91
C VAL A 170 4.42 -3.53 -29.00
N ARG A 171 5.57 -2.91 -28.77
CA ARG A 171 5.70 -1.43 -28.80
C ARG A 171 5.43 -0.86 -30.18
N THR A 172 5.95 -1.50 -31.22
CA THR A 172 5.71 -1.07 -32.61
C THR A 172 4.26 -1.31 -33.03
N GLY A 173 3.69 -2.47 -32.68
CA GLY A 173 2.30 -2.81 -32.95
C GLY A 173 1.30 -1.85 -32.29
N LEU A 174 1.51 -1.52 -31.01
CA LEU A 174 0.67 -0.54 -30.30
C LEU A 174 0.80 0.86 -30.91
N SER A 175 2.02 1.30 -31.23
CA SER A 175 2.25 2.60 -31.86
C SER A 175 1.55 2.72 -33.22
N LEU A 176 1.57 1.64 -34.02
CA LEU A 176 0.86 1.55 -35.29
C LEU A 176 -0.66 1.57 -35.08
N LEU A 177 -1.17 0.75 -34.15
CA LEU A 177 -2.60 0.70 -33.82
C LEU A 177 -3.12 2.09 -33.39
N PHE A 178 -2.43 2.77 -32.50
CA PHE A 178 -2.82 4.11 -32.04
C PHE A 178 -2.81 5.13 -33.17
N SER A 179 -1.83 5.06 -34.06
CA SER A 179 -1.74 5.95 -35.22
C SER A 179 -2.87 5.69 -36.22
N LEU A 180 -3.21 4.42 -36.47
CA LEU A 180 -4.33 4.03 -37.34
C LEU A 180 -5.68 4.49 -36.79
N LEU A 181 -5.92 4.31 -35.49
CA LEU A 181 -7.14 4.80 -34.85
C LEU A 181 -7.25 6.33 -34.97
N GLN A 182 -6.16 7.04 -34.66
CA GLN A 182 -6.07 8.49 -34.80
C GLN A 182 -6.25 9.00 -36.22
N GLN A 183 -5.76 8.26 -37.22
CA GLN A 183 -5.92 8.60 -38.63
C GLN A 183 -7.36 8.34 -39.09
N ASN A 184 -7.97 7.24 -38.66
CA ASN A 184 -9.35 6.89 -39.02
C ASN A 184 -10.33 7.93 -38.46
N TRP A 185 -10.18 8.39 -37.21
CA TRP A 185 -11.01 9.50 -36.70
C TRP A 185 -10.84 10.79 -37.50
N ARG A 186 -9.61 11.18 -37.86
CA ARG A 186 -9.34 12.36 -38.70
C ARG A 186 -9.92 12.24 -40.10
N TYR A 187 -9.89 11.04 -40.68
CA TYR A 187 -10.44 10.76 -42.00
C TYR A 187 -11.97 10.68 -42.00
N ALA A 188 -12.57 10.07 -40.98
CA ALA A 188 -14.02 10.03 -40.79
C ALA A 188 -14.61 11.43 -40.59
N ALA A 189 -13.85 12.34 -39.96
CA ALA A 189 -14.24 13.74 -39.81
C ALA A 189 -14.28 14.51 -41.14
N SER A 190 -13.58 14.07 -42.19
CA SER A 190 -13.45 14.79 -43.47
C SER A 190 -14.20 14.17 -44.64
N ALA A 191 -14.37 12.84 -44.66
CA ALA A 191 -14.90 12.13 -45.83
C ALA A 191 -16.28 11.51 -45.61
N HIS A 192 -16.46 10.68 -44.56
CA HIS A 192 -17.69 9.91 -44.32
C HIS A 192 -17.90 9.66 -42.80
N PRO A 193 -18.92 10.26 -42.15
CA PRO A 193 -19.20 10.07 -40.72
C PRO A 193 -19.68 8.66 -40.33
N GLU A 194 -20.12 7.86 -41.30
CA GLU A 194 -20.84 6.59 -41.07
C GLU A 194 -19.91 5.37 -40.88
N SER A 195 -18.58 5.52 -41.08
CA SER A 195 -17.63 4.39 -41.04
C SER A 195 -16.52 4.59 -40.00
N VAL A 196 -16.88 4.81 -38.73
CA VAL A 196 -15.92 4.99 -37.63
C VAL A 196 -15.55 3.63 -37.02
N LEU A 197 -14.71 2.87 -37.70
CA LEU A 197 -14.18 1.58 -37.25
C LEU A 197 -13.54 1.65 -35.84
N CYS A 198 -13.02 2.82 -35.46
CA CYS A 198 -12.48 3.04 -34.12
C CYS A 198 -13.49 2.81 -32.99
N ASN A 199 -14.75 3.21 -33.20
CA ASN A 199 -15.78 3.06 -32.18
C ASN A 199 -16.11 1.59 -31.97
N ASP A 200 -16.16 0.81 -33.05
CA ASP A 200 -16.37 -0.64 -32.98
C ASP A 200 -15.23 -1.34 -32.24
N VAL A 201 -13.98 -0.92 -32.49
CA VAL A 201 -12.81 -1.47 -31.80
C VAL A 201 -12.87 -1.16 -30.29
N LEU A 202 -13.18 0.09 -29.91
CA LEU A 202 -13.30 0.46 -28.49
C LEU A 202 -14.50 -0.22 -27.80
N ALA A 203 -15.64 -0.33 -28.49
CA ALA A 203 -16.82 -1.03 -27.99
C ALA A 203 -16.54 -2.52 -27.79
N THR A 204 -15.84 -3.15 -28.74
CA THR A 204 -15.42 -4.57 -28.63
C THR A 204 -14.47 -4.75 -27.46
N ALA A 205 -13.47 -3.86 -27.29
CA ALA A 205 -12.54 -3.91 -26.16
C ALA A 205 -13.29 -3.76 -24.82
N SER A 206 -14.28 -2.86 -24.75
CA SER A 206 -15.13 -2.68 -23.56
C SER A 206 -15.93 -3.95 -23.25
N SER A 207 -16.54 -4.57 -24.27
CA SER A 207 -17.29 -5.82 -24.11
C SER A 207 -16.40 -6.98 -23.64
N VAL A 208 -15.18 -7.10 -24.18
CA VAL A 208 -14.22 -8.12 -23.73
C VAL A 208 -13.84 -7.87 -22.27
N LEU A 209 -13.57 -6.63 -21.89
CA LEU A 209 -13.21 -6.27 -20.53
C LEU A 209 -14.34 -6.55 -19.52
N ALA A 210 -15.59 -6.31 -19.92
CA ALA A 210 -16.78 -6.61 -19.12
C ALA A 210 -17.01 -8.13 -18.95
N SER A 211 -16.52 -8.96 -19.87
CA SER A 211 -16.62 -10.43 -19.78
C SER A 211 -15.61 -11.05 -18.80
N LEU A 212 -14.58 -10.30 -18.40
CA LEU A 212 -13.57 -10.79 -17.46
C LEU A 212 -14.13 -10.78 -16.03
N PRO A 213 -13.80 -11.79 -15.19
CA PRO A 213 -14.07 -11.74 -13.76
C PRO A 213 -13.53 -10.44 -13.13
N PRO A 214 -14.19 -9.89 -12.10
CA PRO A 214 -13.72 -8.66 -11.46
C PRO A 214 -12.30 -8.85 -10.90
N LEU A 215 -11.49 -7.80 -10.98
CA LEU A 215 -10.09 -7.79 -10.50
C LEU A 215 -9.15 -8.77 -11.22
N SER A 216 -9.48 -9.19 -12.45
CA SER A 216 -8.66 -10.13 -13.23
C SER A 216 -7.24 -9.60 -13.51
N LEU A 217 -7.07 -8.27 -13.57
CA LEU A 217 -5.79 -7.60 -13.81
C LEU A 217 -5.16 -7.02 -12.53
N ALA A 218 -5.70 -7.30 -11.36
CA ALA A 218 -5.24 -6.69 -10.11
C ALA A 218 -3.92 -7.28 -9.60
N ASN A 219 -3.66 -8.55 -9.91
CA ASN A 219 -2.42 -9.19 -9.50
C ASN A 219 -1.32 -8.98 -10.55
N GLU A 220 -0.63 -7.85 -10.45
CA GLU A 220 0.46 -7.48 -11.35
C GLU A 220 1.61 -8.51 -11.40
N SER A 221 1.79 -9.33 -10.35
CA SER A 221 2.82 -10.37 -10.34
C SER A 221 2.57 -11.52 -11.32
N LYS A 222 1.31 -11.69 -11.76
CA LYS A 222 0.92 -12.69 -12.77
C LYS A 222 1.02 -12.15 -14.20
N ILE A 223 1.25 -10.85 -14.37
CA ILE A 223 1.29 -10.19 -15.68
C ILE A 223 2.76 -10.00 -16.07
N PRO A 224 3.18 -10.45 -17.27
CA PRO A 224 4.53 -10.18 -17.77
C PRO A 224 4.84 -8.68 -17.80
N SER A 225 6.11 -8.29 -17.61
CA SER A 225 6.50 -6.86 -17.60
C SER A 225 6.10 -6.12 -18.88
N VAL A 226 6.22 -6.76 -20.04
CA VAL A 226 5.77 -6.19 -21.32
C VAL A 226 4.25 -6.00 -21.36
N GLY A 227 3.48 -6.86 -20.68
CA GLY A 227 2.03 -6.72 -20.53
C GLY A 227 1.64 -5.53 -19.65
N LEU A 228 2.40 -5.27 -18.58
CA LEU A 228 2.20 -4.07 -17.75
C LEU A 228 2.53 -2.78 -18.51
N ASP A 229 3.63 -2.78 -19.27
CA ASP A 229 3.99 -1.67 -20.16
C ASP A 229 2.90 -1.42 -21.23
N CYS A 230 2.35 -2.49 -21.80
CA CYS A 230 1.24 -2.43 -22.76
C CYS A 230 -0.01 -1.80 -22.15
N LEU A 231 -0.43 -2.26 -20.96
CA LEU A 231 -1.57 -1.69 -20.24
C LEU A 231 -1.37 -0.20 -19.92
N GLY A 232 -0.14 0.20 -19.55
CA GLY A 232 0.23 1.60 -19.36
C GLY A 232 0.07 2.43 -20.64
N GLN A 233 0.62 1.96 -21.76
CA GLN A 233 0.53 2.64 -23.05
C GLN A 233 -0.92 2.76 -23.55
N VAL A 234 -1.73 1.71 -23.37
CA VAL A 234 -3.16 1.74 -23.69
C VAL A 234 -3.89 2.76 -22.82
N ALA A 235 -3.64 2.77 -21.50
CA ALA A 235 -4.24 3.76 -20.61
C ALA A 235 -3.86 5.20 -21.02
N ASP A 236 -2.59 5.46 -21.34
CA ASP A 236 -2.13 6.78 -21.78
C ASP A 236 -2.74 7.22 -23.12
N PHE A 237 -2.95 6.27 -24.04
CA PHE A 237 -3.69 6.53 -25.26
C PHE A 237 -5.13 6.93 -24.95
N LEU A 238 -5.85 6.14 -24.13
CA LEU A 238 -7.25 6.43 -23.77
C LEU A 238 -7.40 7.80 -23.07
N LYS A 239 -6.46 8.17 -22.20
CA LYS A 239 -6.41 9.50 -21.57
C LYS A 239 -6.29 10.61 -22.62
N LYS A 240 -5.34 10.48 -23.55
CA LYS A 240 -5.16 11.43 -24.66
C LYS A 240 -6.39 11.51 -25.55
N THR A 241 -7.06 10.37 -25.79
CA THR A 241 -8.30 10.30 -26.57
C THR A 241 -9.46 10.99 -25.87
N SER A 242 -9.58 10.81 -24.54
CA SER A 242 -10.67 11.39 -23.75
C SER A 242 -10.56 12.90 -23.54
N ALA A 243 -9.34 13.45 -23.59
CA ALA A 243 -9.12 14.88 -23.45
C ALA A 243 -9.72 15.66 -24.64
N SER A 244 -10.31 16.83 -24.36
CA SER A 244 -10.89 17.69 -25.41
C SER A 244 -9.84 18.44 -26.25
N SER A 245 -8.61 17.95 -26.31
CA SER A 245 -7.53 18.55 -27.07
C SER A 245 -7.70 18.31 -28.57
N ALA A 246 -7.45 19.35 -29.36
CA ALA A 246 -7.47 19.29 -30.83
C ALA A 246 -6.49 18.25 -31.43
N SER A 247 -5.57 17.73 -30.62
CA SER A 247 -4.59 16.73 -31.04
C SER A 247 -5.14 15.30 -31.14
N SER A 248 -6.25 14.96 -30.48
CA SER A 248 -6.80 13.60 -30.58
C SER A 248 -7.62 13.38 -31.85
N GLY A 249 -8.33 14.40 -32.33
CA GLY A 249 -9.25 14.28 -33.46
C GLY A 249 -10.43 13.31 -33.25
N ALA A 250 -10.64 12.80 -32.02
CA ALA A 250 -11.66 11.80 -31.72
C ALA A 250 -13.07 12.42 -31.70
N ASP A 251 -14.02 11.66 -32.23
CA ASP A 251 -15.44 11.97 -32.24
C ASP A 251 -16.04 11.88 -30.81
N PRO A 252 -17.19 12.52 -30.54
CA PRO A 252 -17.79 12.50 -29.19
C PRO A 252 -18.08 11.07 -28.68
N THR A 253 -18.45 10.17 -29.58
CA THR A 253 -18.68 8.75 -29.30
C THR A 253 -17.39 7.99 -28.94
N GLY A 254 -16.30 8.18 -29.69
CA GLY A 254 -14.99 7.62 -29.34
C GLY A 254 -14.45 8.14 -28.01
N ARG A 255 -14.64 9.43 -27.70
CA ARG A 255 -14.27 10.01 -26.39
C ARG A 255 -15.02 9.35 -25.23
N ARG A 256 -16.32 9.13 -25.39
CA ARG A 256 -17.15 8.43 -24.40
C ARG A 256 -16.66 6.99 -24.20
N LEU A 257 -16.49 6.22 -25.28
CA LEU A 257 -16.05 4.83 -25.19
C LEU A 257 -14.65 4.72 -24.58
N ALA A 258 -13.75 5.67 -24.87
CA ALA A 258 -12.43 5.71 -24.25
C ALA A 258 -12.49 5.92 -22.73
N LEU A 259 -13.40 6.79 -22.25
CA LEU A 259 -13.62 7.02 -20.82
C LEU A 259 -14.25 5.82 -20.13
N GLU A 260 -15.22 5.17 -20.76
CA GLU A 260 -15.86 3.94 -20.27
C GLU A 260 -14.85 2.79 -20.18
N LEU A 261 -14.02 2.61 -21.21
CA LEU A 261 -12.96 1.60 -21.24
C LEU A 261 -11.87 1.88 -20.19
N LEU A 262 -11.48 3.15 -20.02
CA LEU A 262 -10.50 3.54 -19.00
C LEU A 262 -11.01 3.26 -17.59
N LEU A 263 -12.30 3.51 -17.30
CA LEU A 263 -12.92 3.16 -16.02
C LEU A 263 -12.93 1.65 -15.80
N GLY A 264 -13.35 0.88 -16.81
CA GLY A 264 -13.33 -0.59 -16.75
C GLY A 264 -11.93 -1.14 -16.49
N LEU A 265 -10.90 -0.53 -17.10
CA LEU A 265 -9.51 -0.94 -16.89
C LEU A 265 -9.05 -0.64 -15.45
N ALA A 266 -9.42 0.53 -14.92
CA ALA A 266 -9.14 0.90 -13.54
C ALA A 266 -9.78 -0.08 -12.55
N MET A 267 -11.04 -0.48 -12.79
CA MET A 267 -11.76 -1.47 -11.99
C MET A 267 -11.09 -2.85 -12.05
N GLN A 268 -10.65 -3.29 -13.23
CA GLN A 268 -10.00 -4.60 -13.40
C GLN A 268 -8.59 -4.66 -12.78
N ARG A 269 -7.88 -3.53 -12.73
CA ARG A 269 -6.57 -3.43 -12.05
C ARG A 269 -6.67 -3.29 -10.53
N GLY A 270 -7.85 -2.96 -9.99
CA GLY A 270 -8.12 -3.06 -8.56
C GLY A 270 -7.27 -2.18 -7.64
N SER A 271 -6.62 -1.14 -8.17
CA SER A 271 -5.78 -0.24 -7.39
C SER A 271 -6.36 1.17 -7.40
N LEU A 272 -6.39 1.79 -6.23
CA LEU A 272 -6.93 3.14 -6.01
C LEU A 272 -6.30 4.18 -6.96
N LYS A 273 -5.01 4.02 -7.28
CA LYS A 273 -4.31 4.92 -8.19
C LYS A 273 -5.03 5.08 -9.54
N PHE A 274 -5.51 3.99 -10.13
CA PHE A 274 -6.14 4.02 -11.45
C PHE A 274 -7.54 4.63 -11.41
N LEU A 275 -8.27 4.47 -10.30
CA LEU A 275 -9.56 5.12 -10.09
C LEU A 275 -9.40 6.63 -9.94
N LEU A 276 -8.42 7.08 -9.14
CA LEU A 276 -8.12 8.51 -8.99
C LEU A 276 -7.65 9.14 -10.30
N GLU A 277 -6.84 8.41 -11.07
CA GLU A 277 -6.42 8.85 -12.39
C GLU A 277 -7.60 8.96 -13.37
N TRP A 278 -8.56 8.04 -13.32
CA TRP A 278 -9.80 8.19 -14.09
C TRP A 278 -10.61 9.42 -13.66
N VAL A 279 -10.74 9.68 -12.35
CA VAL A 279 -11.44 10.87 -11.81
C VAL A 279 -10.79 12.15 -12.31
N GLU A 280 -9.46 12.24 -12.28
CA GLU A 280 -8.70 13.37 -12.81
C GLU A 280 -9.00 13.60 -14.30
N VAL A 281 -8.97 12.54 -15.09
CA VAL A 281 -9.21 12.58 -16.54
C VAL A 281 -10.66 12.96 -16.85
N ALA A 282 -11.62 12.41 -16.12
CA ALA A 282 -13.05 12.74 -16.26
C ALA A 282 -13.32 14.21 -15.94
N LEU A 283 -12.70 14.77 -14.89
CA LEU A 283 -12.79 16.19 -14.55
C LEU A 283 -12.12 17.08 -15.60
N ALA A 284 -10.94 16.71 -16.07
CA ALA A 284 -10.24 17.44 -17.12
C ALA A 284 -11.03 17.46 -18.44
N ALA A 285 -11.66 16.34 -18.81
CA ALA A 285 -12.53 16.23 -19.99
C ALA A 285 -13.86 16.97 -19.85
N SER A 286 -14.31 17.23 -18.61
CA SER A 286 -15.52 18.00 -18.30
C SER A 286 -15.32 19.51 -18.40
N MET A 287 -14.08 20.00 -18.40
CA MET A 287 -13.80 21.44 -18.50
C MET A 287 -14.04 21.93 -19.94
N PRO A 288 -14.84 22.99 -20.15
CA PRO A 288 -14.94 23.61 -21.46
C PRO A 288 -13.57 24.19 -21.81
N SER A 289 -13.06 23.88 -22.99
CA SER A 289 -11.79 24.43 -23.48
C SER A 289 -11.85 25.97 -23.46
N SER A 290 -11.11 26.61 -22.55
CA SER A 290 -11.03 28.07 -22.38
C SER A 290 -10.39 28.81 -23.57
N THR A 291 -10.34 28.22 -24.76
CA THR A 291 -9.78 28.83 -25.97
C THR A 291 -10.82 29.56 -26.83
N SER A 292 -12.09 29.66 -26.41
CA SER A 292 -13.13 30.39 -27.16
C SER A 292 -13.46 31.81 -26.60
N ILE A 293 -12.69 32.37 -25.67
CA ILE A 293 -13.04 33.65 -25.00
C ILE A 293 -12.62 34.91 -25.78
N LEU A 294 -12.19 34.81 -27.03
CA LEU A 294 -11.84 35.99 -27.84
C LEU A 294 -12.61 36.13 -29.15
N SER A 295 -13.68 35.36 -29.37
CA SER A 295 -14.48 35.54 -30.59
C SER A 295 -15.94 35.18 -30.36
N SER A 296 -16.73 36.14 -29.87
CA SER A 296 -18.10 36.37 -30.35
C SER A 296 -18.77 37.54 -29.63
N SER A 297 -18.56 38.75 -30.16
CA SER A 297 -19.72 39.64 -30.32
C SER A 297 -20.53 39.08 -31.48
N SER A 298 -21.83 38.88 -31.25
CA SER A 298 -22.86 38.67 -32.28
C SER A 298 -22.90 37.29 -32.96
N SER A 299 -23.76 36.39 -32.47
CA SER A 299 -24.86 35.76 -33.23
C SER A 299 -25.38 34.51 -32.52
N SER A 300 -26.66 34.54 -32.22
CA SER A 300 -27.46 33.41 -31.73
C SER A 300 -27.54 32.31 -32.79
N SER A 301 -26.81 31.21 -32.60
CA SER A 301 -27.17 29.90 -33.15
C SER A 301 -26.78 28.81 -32.14
N LEU A 302 -27.78 28.04 -31.70
CA LEU A 302 -27.66 26.96 -30.72
C LEU A 302 -26.88 25.76 -31.31
N SER A 303 -25.55 25.80 -31.29
CA SER A 303 -24.78 24.55 -31.24
C SER A 303 -24.42 24.30 -29.77
N SER A 304 -25.31 23.63 -29.04
CA SER A 304 -24.98 23.09 -27.73
C SER A 304 -23.76 22.19 -27.87
N GLN A 305 -22.56 22.70 -27.54
CA GLN A 305 -21.39 21.86 -27.32
C GLN A 305 -21.71 21.00 -26.11
N ARG A 306 -22.31 19.83 -26.38
CA ARG A 306 -22.73 18.88 -25.37
C ARG A 306 -21.45 18.36 -24.74
N SER A 307 -21.23 18.70 -23.48
CA SER A 307 -20.14 18.14 -22.68
C SER A 307 -20.15 16.61 -22.86
N PRO A 308 -18.99 15.96 -23.10
CA PRO A 308 -18.95 14.51 -23.21
C PRO A 308 -19.59 13.90 -21.95
N GLY A 309 -20.58 13.05 -22.14
CA GLY A 309 -21.24 12.30 -21.07
C GLY A 309 -20.71 10.88 -21.02
N VAL A 310 -20.86 10.23 -19.87
CA VAL A 310 -20.56 8.80 -19.68
C VAL A 310 -21.86 8.03 -19.47
N GLY A 311 -21.91 6.75 -19.85
CA GLY A 311 -23.08 5.92 -19.62
C GLY A 311 -23.47 5.84 -18.15
N PHE A 312 -24.70 6.24 -17.83
CA PHE A 312 -25.22 6.23 -16.47
C PHE A 312 -25.22 4.82 -15.86
N GLU A 313 -25.65 3.81 -16.62
CA GLU A 313 -25.70 2.41 -16.19
C GLU A 313 -24.32 1.87 -15.82
N LEU A 314 -23.27 2.26 -16.55
CA LEU A 314 -21.89 1.85 -16.27
C LEU A 314 -21.41 2.41 -14.92
N ILE A 315 -21.65 3.69 -14.67
CA ILE A 315 -21.27 4.33 -13.40
C ILE A 315 -22.04 3.70 -12.24
N GLN A 316 -23.35 3.51 -12.40
CA GLN A 316 -24.17 2.87 -11.38
C GLN A 316 -23.70 1.43 -11.09
N GLN A 317 -23.43 0.64 -12.12
CA GLN A 317 -22.92 -0.72 -11.97
C GLN A 317 -21.55 -0.73 -11.28
N THR A 318 -20.67 0.23 -11.61
CA THR A 318 -19.35 0.38 -10.97
C THR A 318 -19.50 0.67 -9.48
N LEU A 319 -20.34 1.63 -9.10
CA LEU A 319 -20.62 1.97 -7.70
C LEU A 319 -21.22 0.77 -6.95
N LEU A 320 -22.16 0.05 -7.57
CA LEU A 320 -22.74 -1.17 -6.99
C LEU A 320 -21.69 -2.25 -6.77
N GLN A 321 -20.78 -2.47 -7.73
CA GLN A 321 -19.69 -3.43 -7.58
C GLN A 321 -18.75 -3.02 -6.43
N MET A 322 -18.36 -1.74 -6.35
CA MET A 322 -17.51 -1.23 -5.27
C MET A 322 -18.15 -1.46 -3.89
N ARG A 323 -19.48 -1.28 -3.77
CA ARG A 323 -20.24 -1.54 -2.55
C ARG A 323 -20.38 -3.02 -2.23
N GLN A 324 -20.68 -3.86 -3.22
CA GLN A 324 -20.85 -5.30 -3.03
C GLN A 324 -19.57 -5.96 -2.50
N TYR A 325 -18.41 -5.57 -3.04
CA TYR A 325 -17.13 -6.17 -2.68
C TYR A 325 -16.46 -5.52 -1.47
N SER A 326 -17.00 -4.42 -0.92
CA SER A 326 -16.47 -3.78 0.29
C SER A 326 -16.97 -4.38 1.61
N GLY A 327 -17.92 -5.33 1.56
CA GLY A 327 -18.49 -5.97 2.76
C GLY A 327 -19.39 -5.05 3.61
N PHE A 328 -19.67 -3.84 3.12
CA PHE A 328 -20.48 -2.85 3.82
C PHE A 328 -21.99 -3.14 3.66
N ARG A 329 -22.73 -3.08 4.77
CA ARG A 329 -24.18 -3.36 4.84
C ARG A 329 -25.01 -2.16 5.34
N GLY A 330 -24.43 -0.97 5.39
CA GLY A 330 -25.12 0.25 5.81
C GLY A 330 -25.80 0.96 4.65
N ASP A 331 -26.77 1.82 4.97
CA ASP A 331 -27.40 2.70 3.98
C ASP A 331 -26.40 3.73 3.48
N PRO A 332 -26.41 4.08 2.17
CA PRO A 332 -25.50 5.06 1.62
C PRO A 332 -25.88 6.46 2.14
N THR A 333 -25.23 6.90 3.21
CA THR A 333 -25.34 8.28 3.66
C THR A 333 -24.71 9.17 2.59
N ASN A 334 -25.56 9.95 1.91
CA ASN A 334 -25.16 10.98 0.95
C ASN A 334 -24.60 10.43 -0.38
N THR A 335 -25.42 9.77 -1.21
CA THR A 335 -25.06 9.63 -2.64
C THR A 335 -25.56 10.87 -3.36
N GLN A 336 -24.68 11.72 -3.90
CA GLN A 336 -25.11 12.72 -4.87
C GLN A 336 -25.96 12.04 -5.94
N VAL A 337 -27.17 12.54 -6.18
CA VAL A 337 -28.13 11.93 -7.09
C VAL A 337 -27.59 12.05 -8.52
N LEU A 338 -26.93 11.00 -9.03
CA LEU A 338 -26.55 10.91 -10.44
C LEU A 338 -27.78 11.23 -11.28
N THR A 339 -27.70 12.28 -12.10
CA THR A 339 -28.79 12.67 -12.98
C THR A 339 -28.59 12.04 -14.35
N LYS A 340 -29.66 11.43 -14.87
CA LYS A 340 -29.70 10.81 -16.19
C LYS A 340 -30.28 11.80 -17.19
N ASP A 341 -29.50 12.13 -18.22
CA ASP A 341 -29.99 12.92 -19.35
C ASP A 341 -30.91 12.04 -20.24
N ALA A 342 -31.67 12.68 -21.14
CA ALA A 342 -32.61 12.00 -22.05
C ALA A 342 -31.95 10.88 -22.90
N ASP A 343 -30.64 10.97 -23.15
CA ASP A 343 -29.86 9.98 -23.92
C ASP A 343 -29.25 8.87 -23.03
N GLY A 344 -29.59 8.82 -21.75
CA GLY A 344 -29.07 7.84 -20.80
C GLY A 344 -27.62 8.08 -20.35
N LEU A 345 -27.11 9.30 -20.56
CA LEU A 345 -25.78 9.74 -20.15
C LEU A 345 -25.83 10.53 -18.84
N CYS A 346 -24.74 10.49 -18.08
CA CYS A 346 -24.51 11.39 -16.94
C CYS A 346 -23.37 12.36 -17.25
N ARG A 347 -23.42 13.55 -16.64
CA ARG A 347 -22.34 14.54 -16.73
C ARG A 347 -21.05 13.98 -16.11
N LEU A 348 -19.93 14.16 -16.80
CA LEU A 348 -18.62 13.67 -16.35
C LEU A 348 -18.21 14.20 -14.98
N SER A 349 -18.38 15.50 -14.73
CA SER A 349 -18.11 16.10 -13.42
C SER A 349 -18.92 15.44 -12.30
N GLN A 350 -20.19 15.14 -12.56
CA GLN A 350 -21.05 14.47 -11.59
C GLN A 350 -20.62 13.02 -11.36
N ALA A 351 -20.32 12.27 -12.43
CA ALA A 351 -19.83 10.89 -12.32
C ALA A 351 -18.51 10.82 -11.54
N ALA A 352 -17.59 11.74 -11.82
CA ALA A 352 -16.30 11.84 -11.13
C ALA A 352 -16.46 12.15 -9.64
N LEU A 353 -17.33 13.10 -9.28
CA LEU A 353 -17.62 13.42 -7.88
C LEU A 353 -18.29 12.26 -7.14
N CYS A 354 -19.25 11.58 -7.78
CA CYS A 354 -19.93 10.43 -7.16
C CYS A 354 -18.97 9.27 -6.90
N LEU A 355 -18.08 8.97 -7.86
CA LEU A 355 -17.05 7.94 -7.67
C LEU A 355 -16.04 8.33 -6.60
N PHE A 356 -15.62 9.60 -6.56
CA PHE A 356 -14.69 10.08 -5.54
C PHE A 356 -15.32 10.05 -4.13
N GLU A 357 -16.58 10.47 -3.99
CA GLU A 357 -17.34 10.39 -2.74
C GLU A 357 -17.47 8.94 -2.25
N GLU A 358 -17.76 8.00 -3.16
CA GLU A 358 -17.82 6.57 -2.81
C GLU A 358 -16.47 6.04 -2.31
N VAL A 359 -15.36 6.41 -2.96
CA VAL A 359 -14.01 6.07 -2.49
C VAL A 359 -13.74 6.64 -1.10
N CYS A 360 -14.12 7.89 -0.83
CA CYS A 360 -13.99 8.51 0.49
C CYS A 360 -14.84 7.78 1.54
N ASN A 361 -16.09 7.44 1.23
CA ASN A 361 -16.98 6.69 2.11
C ASN A 361 -16.39 5.32 2.47
N LEU A 362 -15.88 4.58 1.48
CA LEU A 362 -15.19 3.31 1.70
C LEU A 362 -13.95 3.48 2.60
N ALA A 363 -13.16 4.53 2.39
CA ALA A 363 -11.98 4.80 3.23
C ALA A 363 -12.35 5.14 4.68
N SER A 364 -13.39 5.96 4.91
CA SER A 364 -13.89 6.27 6.25
C SER A 364 -14.39 5.02 6.99
N ASN A 365 -15.04 4.11 6.29
CA ASN A 365 -15.53 2.85 6.87
C ASN A 365 -14.40 1.86 7.23
N CYS A 366 -13.31 1.84 6.46
CA CYS A 366 -12.11 1.09 6.81
C CYS A 366 -11.52 1.58 8.15
N LEU A 367 -11.52 2.88 8.41
CA LEU A 367 -11.03 3.44 9.68
C LEU A 367 -11.90 3.03 10.88
N CYS A 368 -13.22 2.94 10.69
CA CYS A 368 -14.15 2.50 11.74
C CYS A 368 -14.06 1.00 12.03
N SER A 369 -13.86 0.16 11.01
CA SER A 369 -13.78 -1.30 11.19
C SER A 369 -12.50 -1.72 11.92
N CYS A 370 -11.40 -0.99 11.76
CA CYS A 370 -10.18 -1.20 12.54
C CYS A 370 -10.30 -0.81 14.03
N SER A 371 -11.42 -0.20 14.45
CA SER A 371 -11.68 0.20 15.84
C SER A 371 -12.63 -0.75 16.59
N MET A 372 -13.25 -1.73 15.92
CA MET A 372 -14.25 -2.63 16.52
C MET A 372 -13.92 -4.11 16.28
N ASP A 373 -12.77 -4.56 16.75
CA ASP A 373 -12.60 -5.97 17.14
C ASP A 373 -12.87 -6.09 18.64
N VAL A 374 -14.15 -5.92 19.02
CA VAL A 374 -14.62 -6.41 20.32
C VAL A 374 -14.85 -7.90 20.17
N ALA A 375 -14.13 -8.64 21.01
CA ALA A 375 -14.07 -10.09 21.08
C ALA A 375 -15.44 -10.79 20.95
N ALA A 376 -15.47 -11.86 20.14
CA ALA A 376 -16.46 -12.91 20.29
C ALA A 376 -16.26 -13.60 21.67
N PRO A 377 -17.34 -13.86 22.45
CA PRO A 377 -17.21 -14.44 23.77
C PRO A 377 -17.10 -15.96 23.66
N GLY A 378 -15.96 -16.51 24.05
CA GLY A 378 -15.81 -17.97 24.17
C GLY A 378 -14.41 -18.49 23.88
N ALA A 379 -13.44 -18.16 24.72
CA ALA A 379 -12.25 -18.99 24.90
C ALA A 379 -11.65 -18.69 26.28
N GLU A 380 -11.37 -19.76 27.02
CA GLU A 380 -11.00 -19.81 28.42
C GLU A 380 -9.84 -18.87 28.78
N SER A 381 -10.01 -18.12 29.89
CA SER A 381 -9.09 -17.10 30.39
C SER A 381 -7.79 -17.72 30.92
N ASP A 382 -6.69 -17.44 30.25
CA ASP A 382 -5.32 -17.71 30.71
C ASP A 382 -4.93 -16.57 31.68
N ALA A 383 -5.32 -16.71 32.95
CA ALA A 383 -5.31 -15.63 33.94
C ALA A 383 -3.92 -14.98 34.11
N VAL A 384 -3.83 -13.68 33.79
CA VAL A 384 -2.67 -12.84 34.09
C VAL A 384 -2.68 -12.53 35.58
N MET A 385 -1.68 -13.07 36.30
CA MET A 385 -1.50 -12.82 37.74
C MET A 385 -0.84 -11.45 37.93
N VAL A 386 -1.63 -10.45 38.35
CA VAL A 386 -1.16 -9.10 38.66
C VAL A 386 -0.96 -8.97 40.16
N TYR A 387 0.18 -8.41 40.60
CA TYR A 387 0.45 -8.13 42.00
C TYR A 387 0.47 -6.61 42.23
N VAL A 388 -0.15 -6.16 43.32
CA VAL A 388 -0.25 -4.74 43.68
C VAL A 388 0.30 -4.51 45.08
N TRP A 389 0.99 -3.38 45.26
CA TRP A 389 1.39 -2.83 46.56
C TRP A 389 1.13 -1.32 46.57
N GLY A 390 1.09 -0.72 47.76
CA GLY A 390 0.89 0.73 47.94
C GLY A 390 -0.38 1.10 48.69
N SER A 391 -0.73 2.38 48.69
CA SER A 391 -1.90 2.92 49.41
C SER A 391 -3.15 2.83 48.53
N ASN A 392 -4.19 2.11 48.99
CA ASN A 392 -5.50 2.04 48.32
C ASN A 392 -6.53 3.02 48.93
N SER A 393 -6.08 4.16 49.45
CA SER A 393 -6.94 5.12 50.18
C SER A 393 -8.04 5.78 49.31
N SER A 394 -7.96 5.66 47.99
CA SER A 394 -8.92 6.22 47.04
C SER A 394 -9.74 5.16 46.27
N HIS A 395 -9.79 3.91 46.77
CA HIS A 395 -10.50 2.78 46.13
C HIS A 395 -10.09 2.48 44.68
N GLN A 396 -8.90 2.90 44.25
CA GLN A 396 -8.40 2.74 42.88
C GLN A 396 -8.28 1.27 42.45
N LEU A 397 -8.15 0.36 43.42
CA LEU A 397 -8.01 -1.07 43.16
C LEU A 397 -9.34 -1.85 43.14
N ALA A 398 -10.49 -1.22 43.41
CA ALA A 398 -11.80 -1.87 43.48
C ALA A 398 -11.92 -3.11 44.41
N GLU A 399 -10.91 -3.37 45.27
CA GLU A 399 -10.86 -4.52 46.18
C GLU A 399 -11.60 -4.34 47.52
N GLY A 400 -12.42 -3.29 47.66
CA GLY A 400 -13.27 -3.07 48.84
C GLY A 400 -12.53 -2.84 50.18
N THR A 401 -11.20 -2.79 50.19
CA THR A 401 -10.36 -2.65 51.41
C THR A 401 -9.53 -1.37 51.38
N LEU A 402 -9.57 -0.61 52.47
CA LEU A 402 -8.92 0.71 52.65
C LEU A 402 -7.49 0.60 53.23
N GLU A 403 -6.77 -0.49 52.95
CA GLU A 403 -5.49 -0.76 53.60
C GLU A 403 -4.28 -0.37 52.76
N LYS A 404 -3.21 0.02 53.46
CA LYS A 404 -1.89 0.23 52.88
C LYS A 404 -1.23 -1.14 52.69
N ILE A 405 -1.13 -1.57 51.44
CA ILE A 405 -0.57 -2.86 51.05
C ILE A 405 0.95 -2.72 51.02
N LEU A 406 1.63 -3.10 52.12
CA LEU A 406 3.09 -2.98 52.24
C LEU A 406 3.86 -4.09 51.51
N LEU A 407 3.18 -5.18 51.15
CA LEU A 407 3.76 -6.35 50.47
C LEU A 407 2.94 -6.66 49.21
N PRO A 408 3.59 -7.06 48.10
CA PRO A 408 2.88 -7.27 46.84
C PRO A 408 1.84 -8.39 46.98
N LYS A 409 0.57 -8.04 46.81
CA LYS A 409 -0.59 -8.93 46.93
C LYS A 409 -1.20 -9.16 45.55
N LEU A 410 -1.56 -10.42 45.26
CA LEU A 410 -2.22 -10.76 44.00
C LEU A 410 -3.61 -10.10 43.94
N THR A 411 -3.89 -9.36 42.87
CA THR A 411 -5.18 -8.71 42.63
C THR A 411 -6.03 -9.49 41.63
N GLN A 412 -7.32 -9.61 41.93
CA GLN A 412 -8.31 -10.28 41.07
C GLN A 412 -9.00 -9.32 40.09
N GLY A 413 -8.86 -8.00 40.28
CA GLY A 413 -9.60 -7.00 39.48
C GLY A 413 -8.96 -6.66 38.13
N PHE A 414 -7.68 -6.98 37.93
CA PHE A 414 -6.91 -6.58 36.74
C PHE A 414 -6.57 -7.74 35.81
N SER A 415 -7.12 -8.94 36.07
CA SER A 415 -6.87 -10.13 35.25
C SER A 415 -7.47 -10.04 33.84
N ASP A 416 -8.47 -9.18 33.63
CA ASP A 416 -9.19 -9.01 32.35
C ASP A 416 -8.78 -7.74 31.56
N ALA A 417 -7.69 -7.07 31.94
CA ALA A 417 -7.24 -5.89 31.20
C ALA A 417 -6.61 -6.28 29.85
N GLN A 418 -7.41 -6.27 28.78
CA GLN A 418 -6.91 -6.24 27.40
C GLN A 418 -6.16 -4.93 27.15
N MET A 419 -4.89 -5.01 26.75
CA MET A 419 -4.08 -3.93 26.18
C MET A 419 -3.57 -4.36 24.81
#